data_AF-A0AAN8FSQ4-F1
#
_entry.id   AF-A0AAN8FSQ4-F1
#
_cell.length_a   1.000
_cell.length_b   1.000
_cell.length_c   1.000
_cell.angle_alpha   90.00
_cell.angle_beta   90.00
_cell.angle_gamma   90.00
#
_symmetry.space_group_name_H-M   'P 1'
#
loop_
_entity.id
_entity.type
_entity.pdbx_description
1 polymer ?
#
loop_
_entity_poly.entity_id
_entity_poly.type
_entity_poly.pdbx_seq_one_letter_code
_entity_poly.pdbx_strand_id
1 'polypeptide(L)'
;MVEDLVAFQTALLPWLVVGAIIAFILAFAIGANDTANSFGTSVGSKVVTLTQAYILASIFETLGACLLGHKVTDTMRKGVIDLAVYNNSELELMYGQISILSGCGAWMLLATFFKLPVSTTHSIVGATIGFSMVLKGTEGIRWQKISRIFASWIVSPLLSGLVSVVFFVIIDHFVLRRSRPLDSGLKILPVLYFACMTFNVFAIIYEGSEFLYFDRLNLKYCLIVSCVVGVISAIVAKFVIAPWLKRSILARTDLESNKASELNAVDGQKATLLDYESGGSLKDKDTKNNATPGHALNAVAPSSSVASFFRSSKPEDPQAALLFSLLQVMTACFGGFAHGGNDVSNAIAPLVSLYVIYQEGSSAQTLHTPGYLLLYGSIGMCIGLWMLGHRVIYTVGENLTKITPPSGFAIEFGAAVTVLVASKLGLPISSTQCKATAWMSGINQSSRLRRSGGKKKMHIDQ
;
A
#
# COMPACT_ATOMS: atom_id res chain seq x y z
N MET A 1 -6.58 -48.91 9.71
CA MET A 1 -6.79 -47.68 8.92
C MET A 1 -7.54 -46.60 9.70
N VAL A 2 -8.80 -46.78 10.13
CA VAL A 2 -9.51 -45.72 10.89
C VAL A 2 -8.95 -45.56 12.31
N GLU A 3 -8.64 -46.66 13.01
CA GLU A 3 -8.00 -46.61 14.34
C GLU A 3 -6.59 -45.99 14.29
N ASP A 4 -5.81 -46.30 13.26
CA ASP A 4 -4.47 -45.71 13.05
C ASP A 4 -4.55 -44.20 12.80
N LEU A 5 -5.54 -43.74 12.04
CA LEU A 5 -5.76 -42.31 11.79
C LEU A 5 -6.21 -41.57 13.06
N VAL A 6 -7.08 -42.16 13.87
CA VAL A 6 -7.54 -41.56 15.13
C VAL A 6 -6.38 -41.47 16.14
N ALA A 7 -5.54 -42.51 16.23
CA ALA A 7 -4.34 -42.48 17.07
C ALA A 7 -3.35 -41.40 16.61
N PHE A 8 -3.12 -41.31 15.30
CA PHE A 8 -2.29 -40.27 14.67
C PHE A 8 -2.82 -38.86 14.95
N GLN A 9 -4.11 -38.62 14.73
CA GLN A 9 -4.76 -37.34 15.03
C GLN A 9 -4.66 -36.98 16.51
N THR A 10 -4.87 -37.94 17.40
CA THR A 10 -4.77 -37.71 18.85
C THR A 10 -3.35 -37.29 19.25
N ALA A 11 -2.32 -37.92 18.67
CA ALA A 11 -0.92 -37.55 18.91
C ALA A 11 -0.57 -36.16 18.35
N LEU A 12 -1.20 -35.75 17.25
CA LEU A 12 -0.90 -34.50 16.55
C LEU A 12 -1.71 -33.29 16.99
N LEU A 13 -2.86 -33.51 17.64
CA LEU A 13 -3.74 -32.45 18.07
C LEU A 13 -3.03 -31.37 18.93
N PRO A 14 -2.15 -31.71 19.90
CA PRO A 14 -1.43 -30.69 20.67
C PRO A 14 -0.55 -29.79 19.79
N TRP A 15 0.11 -30.37 18.78
CA TRP A 15 0.96 -29.64 17.85
C TRP A 15 0.17 -28.74 16.92
N LEU A 16 -1.02 -29.18 16.49
CA LEU A 16 -1.94 -28.35 15.73
C LEU A 16 -2.43 -27.15 16.56
N VAL A 17 -2.77 -27.36 17.84
CA VAL A 17 -3.20 -26.29 18.75
C VAL A 17 -2.08 -25.28 18.98
N VAL A 18 -0.86 -25.74 19.26
CA VAL A 18 0.33 -24.87 19.40
C VAL A 18 0.58 -24.10 18.12
N GLY A 19 0.55 -24.77 16.97
CA GLY A 19 0.72 -24.14 15.66
C GLY A 19 -0.36 -23.10 15.37
N ALA A 20 -1.62 -23.34 15.73
CA ALA A 20 -2.70 -22.36 15.58
C ALA A 20 -2.43 -21.10 16.40
N ILE A 21 -2.05 -21.25 17.69
CA ILE A 21 -1.72 -20.13 18.56
C ILE A 21 -0.55 -19.31 17.98
N ILE A 22 0.51 -19.96 17.53
CA ILE A 22 1.68 -19.26 16.98
C ILE A 22 1.33 -18.61 15.62
N ALA A 23 0.53 -19.27 14.78
CA ALA A 23 0.03 -18.69 13.54
C ALA A 23 -0.81 -17.42 13.80
N PHE A 24 -1.60 -17.39 14.87
CA PHE A 24 -2.33 -16.20 15.29
C PHE A 24 -1.40 -15.08 15.74
N ILE A 25 -0.34 -15.41 16.50
CA ILE A 25 0.68 -14.44 16.91
C ILE A 25 1.41 -13.87 15.70
N LEU A 26 1.75 -14.71 14.71
CA LEU A 26 2.34 -14.26 13.46
C LEU A 26 1.35 -13.40 12.67
N ALA A 27 0.09 -13.80 12.53
CA ALA A 27 -0.94 -12.98 11.87
C ALA A 27 -1.10 -11.61 12.54
N PHE A 28 -1.10 -11.57 13.88
CA PHE A 28 -1.04 -10.35 14.67
C PHE A 28 0.20 -9.50 14.33
N ALA A 29 1.39 -10.11 14.27
CA ALA A 29 2.61 -9.40 13.92
C ALA A 29 2.58 -8.84 12.49
N ILE A 30 1.99 -9.57 11.54
CA ILE A 30 1.78 -9.13 10.15
C ILE A 30 0.88 -7.91 10.11
N GLY A 31 -0.30 -7.96 10.75
CA GLY A 31 -1.20 -6.80 10.77
C GLY A 31 -0.60 -5.58 11.48
N ALA A 32 0.24 -5.80 12.49
CA ALA A 32 0.96 -4.72 13.15
C ALA A 32 2.06 -4.07 12.29
N ASN A 33 2.75 -4.84 11.45
CA ASN A 33 3.84 -4.33 10.62
C ASN A 33 3.35 -3.80 9.27
N ASP A 34 2.54 -4.59 8.57
CA ASP A 34 2.37 -4.46 7.14
C ASP A 34 1.17 -3.56 6.77
N THR A 35 0.22 -3.26 7.68
CA THR A 35 -0.87 -2.30 7.38
C THR A 35 -0.35 -0.88 7.06
N ALA A 36 0.85 -0.54 7.56
CA ALA A 36 1.54 0.70 7.17
C ALA A 36 1.81 0.77 5.67
N ASN A 37 1.92 -0.39 4.99
CA ASN A 37 1.98 -0.43 3.55
C ASN A 37 0.69 0.19 3.01
N SER A 38 -0.48 -0.35 3.31
CA SER A 38 -1.77 0.06 2.73
C SER A 38 -2.18 1.50 3.03
N PHE A 39 -2.08 1.92 4.30
CA PHE A 39 -2.64 3.20 4.76
C PHE A 39 -1.60 4.22 5.24
N GLY A 40 -0.32 3.87 5.32
CA GLY A 40 0.73 4.79 5.79
C GLY A 40 0.83 6.08 4.96
N THR A 41 0.67 5.97 3.64
CA THR A 41 0.68 7.10 2.71
C THR A 41 -0.54 8.02 2.85
N SER A 42 -1.71 7.45 3.14
CA SER A 42 -2.97 8.17 3.36
C SER A 42 -3.04 8.87 4.72
N VAL A 43 -2.43 8.26 5.74
CA VAL A 43 -2.26 8.89 7.06
C VAL A 43 -1.19 9.98 6.98
N GLY A 44 -0.06 9.72 6.32
CA GLY A 44 1.03 10.69 6.14
C GLY A 44 0.66 11.90 5.30
N SER A 45 -0.24 11.75 4.31
CA SER A 45 -0.80 12.88 3.54
C SER A 45 -1.93 13.62 4.29
N LYS A 46 -2.28 13.19 5.50
CA LYS A 46 -3.37 13.72 6.34
C LYS A 46 -4.75 13.65 5.68
N VAL A 47 -4.92 12.73 4.73
CA VAL A 47 -6.21 12.48 4.08
C VAL A 47 -7.10 11.61 4.97
N VAL A 48 -6.51 10.67 5.69
CA VAL A 48 -7.21 9.72 6.56
C VAL A 48 -6.63 9.81 7.97
N THR A 49 -7.48 9.80 9.00
CA THR A 49 -7.02 9.70 10.39
C THR A 49 -6.58 8.28 10.73
N LEU A 50 -5.77 8.12 11.76
CA LEU A 50 -5.33 6.79 12.19
C LEU A 50 -6.50 5.83 12.47
N THR A 51 -7.54 6.31 13.17
CA THR A 51 -8.74 5.51 13.47
C THR A 51 -9.50 5.11 12.21
N GLN A 52 -9.63 6.03 11.24
CA GLN A 52 -10.26 5.72 9.95
C GLN A 52 -9.45 4.68 9.17
N ALA A 53 -8.11 4.80 9.18
CA ALA A 53 -7.24 3.82 8.56
C ALA A 53 -7.42 2.43 9.18
N TYR A 54 -7.57 2.33 10.50
CA TYR A 54 -7.82 1.05 11.18
C TYR A 54 -9.13 0.40 10.76
N ILE A 55 -10.22 1.18 10.70
CA ILE A 55 -11.53 0.67 10.27
C ILE A 55 -11.48 0.20 8.82
N LEU A 56 -10.94 1.04 7.92
CA LEU A 56 -10.85 0.70 6.50
C LEU A 56 -9.94 -0.51 6.26
N ALA A 57 -8.77 -0.56 6.89
CA ALA A 57 -7.87 -1.71 6.79
C ALA A 57 -8.53 -2.99 7.30
N SER A 58 -9.21 -2.94 8.45
CA SER A 58 -9.90 -4.12 8.99
C SER A 58 -10.93 -4.69 8.01
N ILE A 59 -11.68 -3.83 7.31
CA ILE A 59 -12.66 -4.25 6.31
C ILE A 59 -11.96 -4.79 5.06
N PHE A 60 -11.10 -3.98 4.44
CA PHE A 60 -10.56 -4.30 3.12
C PHE A 60 -9.48 -5.38 3.17
N GLU A 61 -8.61 -5.42 4.19
CA GLU A 61 -7.65 -6.51 4.35
C GLU A 61 -8.37 -7.83 4.62
N THR A 62 -9.45 -7.83 5.42
CA THR A 62 -10.27 -9.03 5.64
C THR A 62 -10.96 -9.52 4.38
N LEU A 63 -11.56 -8.61 3.61
CA LEU A 63 -12.14 -8.95 2.30
C LEU A 63 -11.08 -9.51 1.36
N GLY A 64 -9.89 -8.91 1.32
CA GLY A 64 -8.76 -9.39 0.53
C GLY A 64 -8.33 -10.80 0.90
N ALA A 65 -8.14 -11.03 2.21
CA ALA A 65 -7.74 -12.32 2.76
C ALA A 65 -8.73 -13.43 2.40
N CYS A 66 -10.03 -13.18 2.58
CA CYS A 66 -11.08 -14.17 2.32
C CYS A 66 -11.30 -14.42 0.81
N LEU A 67 -11.18 -13.39 -0.03
CA LEU A 67 -11.52 -13.52 -1.46
C LEU A 67 -10.34 -13.93 -2.35
N LEU A 68 -9.09 -13.57 -1.99
CA LEU A 68 -7.90 -13.86 -2.79
C LEU A 68 -6.84 -14.71 -2.09
N GLY A 69 -6.92 -14.87 -0.77
CA GLY A 69 -5.86 -15.51 0.03
C GLY A 69 -5.56 -16.97 -0.33
N HIS A 70 -6.55 -17.72 -0.80
CA HIS A 70 -6.42 -19.17 -1.04
C HIS A 70 -5.29 -19.52 -2.04
N LYS A 71 -5.19 -18.80 -3.16
CA LYS A 71 -4.24 -19.12 -4.25
C LYS A 71 -2.78 -18.93 -3.83
N VAL A 72 -2.49 -17.85 -3.11
CA VAL A 72 -1.14 -17.58 -2.58
C VAL A 72 -0.82 -18.55 -1.44
N THR A 73 -1.80 -18.85 -0.59
CA THR A 73 -1.66 -19.83 0.50
C THR A 73 -1.26 -21.21 -0.03
N ASP A 74 -1.94 -21.73 -1.04
CA ASP A 74 -1.58 -23.03 -1.62
C ASP A 74 -0.21 -23.02 -2.30
N THR A 75 0.17 -21.90 -2.94
CA THR A 75 1.51 -21.77 -3.52
C THR A 75 2.59 -21.73 -2.44
N MET A 76 2.34 -21.07 -1.30
CA MET A 76 3.32 -21.01 -0.19
C MET A 76 3.49 -22.36 0.46
N ARG A 77 2.39 -23.08 0.60
CA ARG A 77 2.37 -24.39 1.22
C ARG A 77 3.11 -25.46 0.40
N LYS A 78 2.85 -25.52 -0.91
CA LYS A 78 3.31 -26.60 -1.81
C LYS A 78 4.52 -26.22 -2.67
N GLY A 79 4.83 -24.93 -2.76
CA GLY A 79 5.76 -24.39 -3.75
C GLY A 79 7.23 -24.32 -3.29
N VAL A 80 7.48 -24.15 -1.99
CA VAL A 80 8.81 -23.83 -1.46
C VAL A 80 9.62 -25.10 -1.13
N ILE A 81 8.99 -26.06 -0.45
CA ILE A 81 9.61 -27.33 -0.03
C ILE A 81 9.15 -28.49 -0.90
N ASP A 82 10.01 -29.50 -1.03
CA ASP A 82 9.61 -30.75 -1.67
C ASP A 82 8.96 -31.71 -0.67
N LEU A 83 7.63 -31.83 -0.77
CA LEU A 83 6.84 -32.67 0.14
C LEU A 83 7.19 -34.16 0.02
N ALA A 84 7.68 -34.62 -1.13
CA ALA A 84 8.02 -36.03 -1.36
C ALA A 84 9.12 -36.55 -0.43
N VAL A 85 10.04 -35.66 -0.01
CA VAL A 85 11.14 -35.98 0.90
C VAL A 85 10.65 -36.20 2.34
N TYR A 86 9.39 -35.82 2.63
CA TYR A 86 8.74 -35.97 3.92
C TYR A 86 7.71 -37.11 3.95
N ASN A 87 7.73 -38.03 2.97
CA ASN A 87 6.90 -39.23 3.01
C ASN A 87 7.31 -40.12 4.19
N ASN A 88 6.35 -40.49 5.04
CA ASN A 88 6.55 -41.26 6.28
C ASN A 88 7.34 -40.50 7.37
N SER A 89 7.50 -39.18 7.23
CA SER A 89 8.09 -38.31 8.26
C SER A 89 7.22 -37.06 8.47
N GLU A 90 5.92 -37.28 8.65
CA GLU A 90 4.90 -36.23 8.78
C GLU A 90 5.14 -35.36 10.02
N LEU A 91 5.59 -35.98 11.11
CA LEU A 91 5.96 -35.28 12.35
C LEU A 91 7.09 -34.26 12.14
N GLU A 92 8.11 -34.63 11.37
CA GLU A 92 9.22 -33.72 11.03
C GLU A 92 8.72 -32.50 10.26
N LEU A 93 7.82 -32.74 9.29
CA LEU A 93 7.21 -31.67 8.52
C LEU A 93 6.39 -30.73 9.42
N MET A 94 5.64 -31.27 10.39
CA MET A 94 4.87 -30.48 11.34
C MET A 94 5.74 -29.64 12.27
N TYR A 95 6.82 -30.20 12.82
CA TYR A 95 7.80 -29.43 13.59
C TYR A 95 8.41 -28.32 12.74
N GLY A 96 8.59 -28.57 11.45
CA GLY A 96 8.98 -27.54 10.49
C GLY A 96 8.01 -26.39 10.40
N GLN A 97 6.72 -26.67 10.21
CA GLN A 97 5.70 -25.62 10.12
C GLN A 97 5.64 -24.78 11.41
N ILE A 98 5.74 -25.41 12.58
CA ILE A 98 5.78 -24.70 13.87
C ILE A 98 7.04 -23.83 13.99
N SER A 99 8.19 -24.36 13.54
CA SER A 99 9.47 -23.62 13.54
C SER A 99 9.43 -22.42 12.59
N ILE A 100 8.84 -22.58 11.41
CA ILE A 100 8.62 -21.52 10.42
C ILE A 100 7.75 -20.41 11.02
N LEU A 101 6.61 -20.78 11.62
CA LEU A 101 5.70 -19.85 12.28
C LEU A 101 6.38 -19.10 13.43
N SER A 102 7.14 -19.81 14.26
CA SER A 102 7.82 -19.24 15.44
C SER A 102 8.94 -18.29 15.03
N GLY A 103 9.82 -18.71 14.11
CA GLY A 103 10.94 -17.90 13.65
C GLY A 103 10.48 -16.64 12.91
N CYS A 104 9.50 -16.78 12.01
CA CYS A 104 8.90 -15.64 11.33
C CYS A 104 8.17 -14.72 12.31
N GLY A 105 7.37 -15.29 13.23
CA GLY A 105 6.60 -14.53 14.22
C GLY A 105 7.51 -13.71 15.16
N ALA A 106 8.57 -14.32 15.68
CA ALA A 106 9.54 -13.64 16.54
C ALA A 106 10.21 -12.48 15.81
N TRP A 107 10.66 -12.70 14.56
CA TRP A 107 11.29 -11.64 13.76
C TRP A 107 10.31 -10.50 13.44
N MET A 108 9.08 -10.80 13.05
CA MET A 108 8.07 -9.80 12.72
C MET A 108 7.68 -8.94 13.93
N LEU A 109 7.53 -9.56 15.11
CA LEU A 109 7.29 -8.83 16.36
C LEU A 109 8.47 -7.94 16.72
N LEU A 110 9.70 -8.43 16.59
CA LEU A 110 10.91 -7.67 16.87
C LEU A 110 11.05 -6.46 15.93
N ALA A 111 10.85 -6.66 14.63
CA ALA A 111 10.88 -5.58 13.65
C ALA A 111 9.82 -4.51 13.94
N THR A 112 8.60 -4.94 14.28
CA THR A 112 7.51 -4.05 14.68
C THR A 112 7.83 -3.29 15.96
N PHE A 113 8.46 -3.93 16.93
CA PHE A 113 8.92 -3.29 18.17
C PHE A 113 9.89 -2.15 17.88
N PHE A 114 10.84 -2.37 16.96
CA PHE A 114 11.79 -1.37 16.45
C PHE A 114 11.19 -0.41 15.41
N LYS A 115 9.89 -0.50 15.13
CA LYS A 115 9.17 0.36 14.17
C LYS A 115 9.71 0.24 12.73
N LEU A 116 10.31 -0.89 12.40
CA LEU A 116 10.91 -1.14 11.08
C LEU A 116 9.85 -1.77 10.15
N PRO A 117 9.56 -1.15 8.99
CA PRO A 117 8.77 -1.81 7.97
C PRO A 117 9.62 -2.90 7.31
N VAL A 118 9.25 -4.16 7.51
CA VAL A 118 9.96 -5.33 6.96
C VAL A 118 9.05 -6.10 6.02
N SER A 119 9.58 -7.16 5.41
CA SER A 119 8.78 -8.02 4.55
C SER A 119 8.49 -9.35 5.24
N THR A 120 7.23 -9.61 5.52
CA THR A 120 6.77 -10.91 6.02
C THR A 120 7.09 -12.03 5.03
N THR A 121 6.83 -11.81 3.74
CA THR A 121 7.05 -12.80 2.68
C THR A 121 8.51 -13.29 2.61
N HIS A 122 9.49 -12.40 2.76
CA HIS A 122 10.90 -12.81 2.83
C HIS A 122 11.20 -13.59 4.11
N SER A 123 10.60 -13.18 5.22
CA SER A 123 10.79 -13.80 6.53
C SER A 123 10.28 -15.24 6.54
N ILE A 124 9.09 -15.48 5.99
CA ILE A 124 8.49 -16.83 5.94
C ILE A 124 9.22 -17.75 4.97
N VAL A 125 9.61 -17.26 3.78
CA VAL A 125 10.39 -18.04 2.81
C VAL A 125 11.77 -18.36 3.36
N GLY A 126 12.43 -17.39 4.00
CA GLY A 126 13.71 -17.59 4.68
C GLY A 126 13.64 -18.62 5.80
N ALA A 127 12.61 -18.54 6.66
CA ALA A 127 12.38 -19.53 7.71
C ALA A 127 12.10 -20.93 7.15
N THR A 128 11.36 -21.01 6.03
CA THR A 128 11.06 -22.27 5.33
C THR A 128 12.31 -22.92 4.76
N ILE A 129 13.17 -22.14 4.10
CA ILE A 129 14.47 -22.59 3.61
C ILE A 129 15.34 -23.07 4.77
N GLY A 130 15.43 -22.29 5.85
CA GLY A 130 16.25 -22.62 7.03
C GLY A 130 15.85 -23.95 7.67
N PHE A 131 14.55 -24.15 7.90
CA PHE A 131 14.04 -25.43 8.40
C PHE A 131 14.38 -26.60 7.47
N SER A 132 14.10 -26.46 6.17
CA SER A 132 14.32 -27.54 5.21
C SER A 132 15.80 -27.91 5.09
N MET A 133 16.69 -26.91 5.11
CA MET A 133 18.14 -27.13 5.14
C MET A 133 18.60 -27.91 6.38
N VAL A 134 18.01 -27.63 7.56
CA VAL A 134 18.39 -28.32 8.80
C VAL A 134 17.97 -29.79 8.79
N LEU A 135 16.76 -30.11 8.29
CA LEU A 135 16.27 -31.50 8.32
C LEU A 135 16.70 -32.34 7.12
N LYS A 136 16.68 -31.78 5.91
CA LYS A 136 16.82 -32.53 4.65
C LYS A 136 17.93 -31.97 3.74
N GLY A 137 18.73 -31.03 4.23
CA GLY A 137 19.80 -30.41 3.45
C GLY A 137 19.29 -29.67 2.21
N THR A 138 20.08 -29.69 1.14
CA THR A 138 19.75 -29.01 -0.12
C THR A 138 18.72 -29.75 -0.98
N GLU A 139 18.45 -31.03 -0.68
CA GLU A 139 17.51 -31.89 -1.41
C GLU A 139 16.04 -31.62 -1.04
N GLY A 140 15.76 -31.14 0.18
CA GLY A 140 14.40 -30.78 0.60
C GLY A 140 13.82 -29.54 -0.08
N ILE A 141 14.61 -28.87 -0.93
CA ILE A 141 14.31 -27.55 -1.49
C ILE A 141 14.09 -27.60 -3.00
N ARG A 142 12.99 -27.01 -3.45
CA ARG A 142 12.68 -26.85 -4.88
C ARG A 142 13.37 -25.62 -5.45
N TRP A 143 14.67 -25.71 -5.74
CA TRP A 143 15.51 -24.61 -6.22
C TRP A 143 14.93 -23.84 -7.41
N GLN A 144 14.27 -24.53 -8.37
CA GLN A 144 13.64 -23.89 -9.52
C GLN A 144 12.42 -23.03 -9.16
N LYS A 145 11.67 -23.41 -8.11
CA LYS A 145 10.54 -22.61 -7.62
C LYS A 145 11.05 -21.42 -6.82
N ILE A 146 12.06 -21.65 -5.99
CA ILE A 146 12.71 -20.59 -5.21
C ILE A 146 13.36 -19.54 -6.11
N SER A 147 14.09 -19.93 -7.15
CA SER A 147 14.68 -18.96 -8.10
C SER A 147 13.62 -18.08 -8.76
N ARG A 148 12.44 -18.64 -9.09
CA ARG A 148 11.30 -17.88 -9.61
C ARG A 148 10.72 -16.91 -8.58
N ILE A 149 10.68 -17.31 -7.30
CA ILE A 149 10.28 -16.43 -6.18
C ILE A 149 11.27 -15.27 -6.04
N PHE A 150 12.58 -15.53 -5.98
CA PHE A 150 13.60 -14.48 -5.93
C PHE A 150 13.54 -13.53 -7.13
N ALA A 151 13.31 -14.06 -8.35
CA ALA A 151 13.11 -13.23 -9.53
C ALA A 151 11.89 -12.30 -9.37
N SER A 152 10.80 -12.79 -8.78
CA SER A 152 9.62 -11.97 -8.51
C SER A 152 9.90 -10.83 -7.52
N TRP A 153 10.79 -11.03 -6.54
CA TRP A 153 11.17 -9.99 -5.56
C TRP A 153 12.01 -8.86 -6.18
N ILE A 154 12.59 -9.09 -7.36
CA ILE A 154 13.28 -8.04 -8.12
C ILE A 154 12.32 -7.40 -9.12
N VAL A 155 11.53 -8.20 -9.83
CA VAL A 155 10.63 -7.72 -10.88
C VAL A 155 9.45 -6.93 -10.29
N SER A 156 8.88 -7.36 -9.17
CA SER A 156 7.69 -6.71 -8.61
C SER A 156 7.96 -5.28 -8.13
N PRO A 157 9.04 -4.96 -7.40
CA PRO A 157 9.28 -3.58 -7.00
C PRO A 157 9.59 -2.68 -8.21
N LEU A 158 10.29 -3.19 -9.23
CA LEU A 158 10.54 -2.46 -10.47
C LEU A 158 9.24 -2.16 -11.24
N LEU A 159 8.35 -3.15 -11.34
CA LEU A 159 7.04 -2.99 -11.97
C LEU A 159 6.18 -1.97 -11.21
N SER A 160 6.17 -2.05 -9.87
CA SER A 160 5.46 -1.11 -9.00
C SER A 160 5.95 0.32 -9.20
N GLY A 161 7.27 0.53 -9.17
CA GLY A 161 7.88 1.83 -9.46
C GLY A 161 7.52 2.36 -10.86
N LEU A 162 7.60 1.51 -11.89
CA LEU A 162 7.27 1.87 -13.27
C LEU A 162 5.79 2.28 -13.41
N VAL A 163 4.87 1.47 -12.89
CA VAL A 163 3.42 1.76 -12.95
C VAL A 163 3.10 3.05 -12.22
N SER A 164 3.65 3.25 -11.01
CA SER A 164 3.46 4.50 -10.26
C SER A 164 4.01 5.71 -11.01
N VAL A 165 5.17 5.62 -11.67
CA VAL A 165 5.76 6.71 -12.46
C VAL A 165 4.91 7.04 -13.67
N VAL A 166 4.51 6.03 -14.46
CA VAL A 166 3.68 6.22 -15.65
C VAL A 166 2.37 6.89 -15.25
N PHE A 167 1.75 6.40 -14.18
CA PHE A 167 0.48 6.91 -13.70
C PHE A 167 0.59 8.34 -13.15
N PHE A 168 1.63 8.62 -12.35
CA PHE A 168 1.88 9.98 -11.88
C PHE A 168 2.14 10.94 -13.04
N VAL A 169 2.90 10.54 -14.06
CA VAL A 169 3.15 11.35 -15.27
C VAL A 169 1.85 11.68 -15.99
N ILE A 170 0.92 10.73 -16.11
CA ILE A 170 -0.41 10.96 -16.69
C ILE A 170 -1.15 12.03 -15.86
N ILE A 171 -1.20 11.87 -14.53
CA ILE A 171 -1.85 12.83 -13.64
C ILE A 171 -1.21 14.22 -13.73
N ASP A 172 0.12 14.29 -13.70
CA ASP A 172 0.89 15.53 -13.79
C ASP A 172 0.60 16.25 -15.12
N HIS A 173 0.62 15.52 -16.23
CA HIS A 173 0.41 16.08 -17.56
C HIS A 173 -1.03 16.53 -17.82
N PHE A 174 -2.02 15.73 -17.40
CA PHE A 174 -3.44 16.02 -17.67
C PHE A 174 -4.09 16.92 -16.61
N VAL A 175 -3.57 16.94 -15.38
CA VAL A 175 -4.18 17.69 -14.27
C VAL A 175 -3.25 18.77 -13.72
N LEU A 176 -2.11 18.38 -13.13
CA LEU A 176 -1.32 19.29 -12.30
C LEU A 176 -0.64 20.42 -13.09
N ARG A 177 -0.23 20.18 -14.34
CA ARG A 177 0.42 21.20 -15.18
C ARG A 177 -0.53 22.17 -15.84
N ARG A 178 -1.83 21.89 -15.86
CA ARG A 178 -2.83 22.70 -16.56
C ARG A 178 -3.02 24.06 -15.88
N SER A 179 -3.55 25.02 -16.63
CA SER A 179 -3.79 26.38 -16.12
C SER A 179 -4.90 26.44 -15.08
N ARG A 180 -5.84 25.47 -15.12
CA ARG A 180 -6.90 25.27 -14.12
C ARG A 180 -6.89 23.81 -13.65
N PRO A 181 -6.04 23.46 -12.66
CA PRO A 181 -5.89 22.09 -12.19
C PRO A 181 -7.18 21.47 -11.65
N LEU A 182 -7.98 22.22 -10.88
CA LEU A 182 -9.26 21.73 -10.33
C LEU A 182 -10.23 21.27 -11.43
N ASP A 183 -10.51 22.13 -12.41
CA ASP A 183 -11.42 21.79 -13.51
C ASP A 183 -10.88 20.64 -14.39
N SER A 184 -9.55 20.59 -14.59
CA SER A 184 -8.92 19.51 -15.36
C SER A 184 -9.00 18.18 -14.60
N GLY A 185 -8.81 18.22 -13.28
CA GLY A 185 -8.95 17.07 -12.40
C GLY A 185 -10.38 16.53 -12.38
N LEU A 186 -11.39 17.41 -12.30
CA LEU A 186 -12.79 17.00 -12.36
C LEU A 186 -13.16 16.35 -13.70
N LYS A 187 -12.52 16.77 -14.81
CA LYS A 187 -12.72 16.15 -16.13
C LYS A 187 -12.11 14.76 -16.24
N ILE A 188 -10.94 14.52 -15.64
CA ILE A 188 -10.29 13.20 -15.68
C ILE A 188 -10.86 12.22 -14.65
N LEU A 189 -11.50 12.73 -13.59
CA LEU A 189 -12.02 11.94 -12.48
C LEU A 189 -12.83 10.70 -12.92
N PRO A 190 -13.79 10.79 -13.86
CA PRO A 190 -14.54 9.62 -14.32
C PRO A 190 -13.68 8.54 -14.96
N VAL A 191 -12.62 8.93 -15.67
CA VAL A 191 -11.68 8.00 -16.32
C VAL A 191 -10.85 7.27 -15.26
N LEU A 192 -10.42 7.96 -14.20
CA LEU A 192 -9.68 7.35 -13.10
C LEU A 192 -10.56 6.34 -12.33
N TYR A 193 -11.80 6.72 -12.02
CA TYR A 193 -12.76 5.80 -11.38
C TYR A 193 -13.08 4.60 -12.26
N PHE A 194 -13.28 4.80 -13.57
CA PHE A 194 -13.45 3.71 -14.53
C PHE A 194 -12.28 2.72 -14.48
N ALA A 195 -11.05 3.21 -14.64
CA ALA A 195 -9.86 2.39 -14.71
C ALA A 195 -9.63 1.63 -13.39
N CYS A 196 -9.71 2.33 -12.25
CA CYS A 196 -9.55 1.72 -10.94
C CYS A 196 -10.62 0.64 -10.67
N MET A 197 -11.90 0.95 -10.85
CA MET A 197 -12.96 -0.01 -10.56
C MET A 197 -12.97 -1.19 -11.52
N THR A 198 -12.70 -0.97 -12.81
CA THR A 198 -12.60 -2.07 -13.79
C THR A 198 -11.47 -3.01 -13.40
N PHE A 199 -10.28 -2.50 -13.10
CA PHE A 199 -9.15 -3.33 -12.70
C PHE A 199 -9.44 -4.10 -11.41
N ASN A 200 -9.97 -3.42 -10.39
CA ASN A 200 -10.25 -4.02 -9.09
C ASN A 200 -11.29 -5.12 -9.18
N VAL A 201 -12.42 -4.84 -9.84
CA VAL A 201 -13.49 -5.83 -10.02
C VAL A 201 -13.02 -6.99 -10.86
N PHE A 202 -12.29 -6.73 -11.96
CA PHE A 202 -11.71 -7.78 -12.79
C PHE A 202 -10.82 -8.70 -11.95
N ALA A 203 -9.94 -8.14 -11.14
CA ALA A 203 -9.06 -8.92 -10.31
C ALA A 203 -9.77 -9.65 -9.16
N ILE A 204 -10.94 -9.20 -8.70
CA ILE A 204 -11.72 -9.97 -7.72
C ILE A 204 -12.36 -11.19 -8.39
N ILE A 205 -12.96 -11.02 -9.57
CA ILE A 205 -13.77 -12.06 -10.21
C ILE A 205 -12.97 -13.01 -11.10
N TYR A 206 -11.92 -12.55 -11.78
CA TYR A 206 -11.12 -13.39 -12.67
C TYR A 206 -10.29 -14.38 -11.85
N GLU A 207 -10.55 -15.68 -11.98
CA GLU A 207 -9.96 -16.72 -11.12
C GLU A 207 -10.11 -16.32 -9.63
N GLY A 208 -11.32 -15.87 -9.28
CA GLY A 208 -11.68 -15.39 -7.95
C GLY A 208 -11.93 -16.50 -6.93
N SER A 209 -12.55 -16.14 -5.81
CA SER A 209 -12.87 -17.07 -4.73
C SER A 209 -13.77 -18.23 -5.20
N GLU A 210 -13.37 -19.47 -4.90
CA GLU A 210 -14.22 -20.67 -5.04
C GLU A 210 -15.50 -20.56 -4.22
N PHE A 211 -15.46 -19.88 -3.07
CA PHE A 211 -16.63 -19.67 -2.21
C PHE A 211 -17.76 -18.89 -2.90
N LEU A 212 -17.40 -17.96 -3.79
CA LEU A 212 -18.35 -17.17 -4.57
C LEU A 212 -18.58 -17.74 -5.98
N TYR A 213 -18.03 -18.93 -6.28
CA TYR A 213 -18.06 -19.56 -7.60
C TYR A 213 -17.46 -18.71 -8.72
N PHE A 214 -16.55 -17.77 -8.37
CA PHE A 214 -15.89 -16.90 -9.34
C PHE A 214 -14.79 -17.61 -10.12
N ASP A 215 -14.29 -18.73 -9.60
CA ASP A 215 -13.35 -19.65 -10.26
C ASP A 215 -13.90 -20.22 -11.58
N ARG A 216 -15.23 -20.31 -11.72
CA ARG A 216 -15.92 -20.90 -12.88
C ARG A 216 -16.25 -19.90 -13.98
N LEU A 217 -16.01 -18.61 -13.75
CA LEU A 217 -16.37 -17.56 -14.69
C LEU A 217 -15.39 -17.50 -15.87
N ASN A 218 -15.92 -17.50 -17.09
CA ASN A 218 -15.10 -17.36 -18.30
C ASN A 218 -14.54 -15.92 -18.39
N LEU A 219 -13.33 -15.77 -18.91
CA LEU A 219 -12.63 -14.48 -19.08
C LEU A 219 -13.53 -13.40 -19.72
N LYS A 220 -14.32 -13.78 -20.72
CA LYS A 220 -15.25 -12.85 -21.40
C LYS A 220 -16.28 -12.25 -20.44
N TYR A 221 -16.89 -13.06 -19.57
CA TYR A 221 -17.84 -12.57 -18.57
C TYR A 221 -17.15 -11.68 -17.54
N CYS A 222 -15.95 -12.06 -17.10
CA CYS A 222 -15.15 -11.23 -16.18
C CYS A 222 -14.88 -9.84 -16.76
N LEU A 223 -14.45 -9.75 -18.02
CA LEU A 223 -14.20 -8.47 -18.70
C LEU A 223 -15.47 -7.64 -18.87
N ILE A 224 -16.61 -8.26 -19.20
CA ILE A 224 -17.88 -7.54 -19.36
C ILE A 224 -18.35 -6.97 -18.02
N VAL A 225 -18.41 -7.80 -16.98
CA VAL A 225 -18.87 -7.38 -15.65
C VAL A 225 -17.98 -6.28 -15.09
N SER A 226 -16.66 -6.43 -15.17
CA SER A 226 -15.73 -5.42 -14.66
C SER A 226 -15.85 -4.09 -15.40
N CYS A 227 -15.96 -4.11 -16.73
CA CYS A 227 -16.17 -2.91 -17.53
C CYS A 227 -17.53 -2.25 -17.23
N VAL A 228 -18.60 -3.02 -17.05
CA VAL A 228 -19.92 -2.48 -16.69
C VAL A 228 -19.88 -1.78 -15.34
N VAL A 229 -19.29 -2.41 -14.31
CA VAL A 229 -19.11 -1.76 -13.00
C VAL A 229 -18.22 -0.52 -13.11
N GLY A 230 -17.17 -0.58 -13.93
CA GLY A 230 -16.33 0.57 -14.24
C GLY A 230 -17.11 1.72 -14.86
N VAL A 231 -17.95 1.47 -15.87
CA VAL A 231 -18.77 2.51 -16.52
C VAL A 231 -19.76 3.11 -15.54
N ILE A 232 -20.44 2.28 -14.73
CA ILE A 232 -21.36 2.76 -13.68
C ILE A 232 -20.60 3.67 -12.70
N SER A 233 -19.43 3.24 -12.25
CA SER A 233 -18.57 4.04 -11.36
C SER A 233 -18.17 5.38 -11.99
N ALA A 234 -17.84 5.39 -13.29
CA ALA A 234 -17.50 6.61 -14.02
C ALA A 234 -18.69 7.58 -14.12
N ILE A 235 -19.89 7.06 -14.36
CA ILE A 235 -21.13 7.85 -14.40
C ILE A 235 -21.38 8.48 -13.03
N VAL A 236 -21.31 7.69 -11.96
CA VAL A 236 -21.44 8.19 -10.58
C VAL A 236 -20.36 9.23 -10.27
N ALA A 237 -19.11 8.99 -10.68
CA ALA A 237 -18.02 9.93 -10.50
C ALA A 237 -18.28 11.26 -11.21
N LYS A 238 -18.83 11.23 -12.43
CA LYS A 238 -19.13 12.44 -13.22
C LYS A 238 -20.31 13.24 -12.67
N PHE A 239 -21.41 12.57 -12.33
CA PHE A 239 -22.68 13.26 -12.01
C PHE A 239 -22.91 13.47 -10.52
N VAL A 240 -22.27 12.68 -9.65
CA VAL A 240 -22.45 12.77 -8.20
C VAL A 240 -21.18 13.26 -7.53
N ILE A 241 -20.06 12.55 -7.71
CA ILE A 241 -18.82 12.84 -6.98
C ILE A 241 -18.19 14.16 -7.43
N ALA A 242 -18.02 14.38 -8.73
CA ALA A 242 -17.39 15.59 -9.25
C ALA A 242 -18.10 16.89 -8.82
N PRO A 243 -19.44 17.05 -8.96
CA PRO A 243 -20.11 18.26 -8.51
C PRO A 243 -20.10 18.40 -6.97
N TRP A 244 -20.24 17.30 -6.23
CA TRP A 244 -20.13 17.32 -4.76
C TRP A 244 -18.74 17.79 -4.32
N LEU A 245 -17.69 17.24 -4.92
CA LEU A 245 -16.30 17.53 -4.59
C LEU A 245 -15.94 18.97 -4.97
N LYS A 246 -16.40 19.45 -6.14
CA LYS A 246 -16.26 20.86 -6.53
C LYS A 246 -16.89 21.80 -5.49
N ARG A 247 -18.14 21.53 -5.07
CA ARG A 247 -18.83 22.34 -4.06
C ARG A 247 -18.11 22.30 -2.71
N SER A 248 -17.66 21.12 -2.27
CA SER A 248 -16.99 20.95 -0.98
C SER A 248 -15.63 21.66 -0.94
N ILE A 249 -14.83 21.57 -2.02
CA ILE A 249 -13.50 22.20 -2.10
C ILE A 249 -13.62 23.72 -2.12
N LEU A 250 -14.55 24.28 -2.90
CA LEU A 250 -14.77 25.72 -2.96
C LEU A 250 -15.23 26.25 -1.58
N ALA A 251 -16.22 25.60 -0.96
CA ALA A 251 -16.69 26.00 0.37
C ALA A 251 -15.58 25.97 1.44
N ARG A 252 -14.68 24.98 1.40
CA ARG A 252 -13.52 24.92 2.31
C ARG A 252 -12.53 26.05 2.05
N THR A 253 -12.27 26.36 0.79
CA THR A 253 -11.37 27.45 0.41
C THR A 253 -11.91 28.80 0.89
N ASP A 254 -13.22 29.04 0.73
CA ASP A 254 -13.87 30.27 1.17
C ASP A 254 -13.86 30.41 2.71
N LEU A 255 -14.06 29.31 3.43
CA LEU A 255 -13.97 29.30 4.90
C LEU A 255 -12.55 29.59 5.40
N GLU A 256 -11.52 29.03 4.74
CA GLU A 256 -10.12 29.29 5.09
C GLU A 256 -9.72 30.74 4.77
N SER A 257 -10.18 31.29 3.64
CA SER A 257 -9.93 32.71 3.35
C SER A 257 -10.60 33.63 4.37
N ASN A 258 -11.84 33.35 4.75
CA ASN A 258 -12.57 34.15 5.73
C ASN A 258 -11.89 34.12 7.11
N LYS A 259 -11.47 32.93 7.58
CA LYS A 259 -10.72 32.80 8.83
C LYS A 259 -9.39 33.53 8.79
N ALA A 260 -8.65 33.45 7.69
CA ALA A 260 -7.39 34.17 7.54
C ALA A 260 -7.60 35.69 7.56
N SER A 261 -8.66 36.19 6.90
CA SER A 261 -9.04 37.59 6.95
C SER A 261 -9.44 38.05 8.36
N GLU A 262 -10.20 37.26 9.12
CA GLU A 262 -10.54 37.55 10.51
C GLU A 262 -9.30 37.58 11.41
N LEU A 263 -8.39 36.61 11.27
CA LEU A 263 -7.16 36.56 12.07
C LEU A 263 -6.27 37.78 11.81
N ASN A 264 -6.10 38.15 10.53
CA ASN A 264 -5.35 39.33 10.13
C ASN A 264 -6.02 40.63 10.61
N ALA A 265 -7.35 40.70 10.66
CA ALA A 265 -8.07 41.85 11.20
C ALA A 265 -7.86 41.99 12.72
N VAL A 266 -7.84 40.87 13.46
CA VAL A 266 -7.58 40.84 14.91
C VAL A 266 -6.12 41.20 15.22
N ASP A 267 -5.16 40.68 14.45
CA ASP A 267 -3.74 41.04 14.60
C ASP A 267 -3.48 42.50 14.21
N GLY A 268 -4.16 43.01 13.17
CA GLY A 268 -4.12 44.43 12.81
C GLY A 268 -4.69 45.34 13.90
N GLN A 269 -5.81 44.95 14.53
CA GLN A 269 -6.35 45.66 15.69
C GLN A 269 -5.42 45.63 16.90
N LYS A 270 -4.78 44.49 17.20
CA LYS A 270 -3.77 44.40 18.26
C LYS A 270 -2.55 45.28 17.98
N ALA A 271 -2.05 45.29 16.74
CA ALA A 271 -0.94 46.15 16.34
C ALA A 271 -1.30 47.65 16.48
N THR A 272 -2.53 48.02 16.09
CA THR A 272 -3.02 49.40 16.21
C THR A 272 -3.20 49.83 17.68
N LEU A 273 -3.64 48.91 18.55
CA LEU A 273 -3.74 49.16 20.00
C LEU A 273 -2.36 49.29 20.66
N LEU A 274 -1.39 48.48 20.25
CA LEU A 274 -0.01 48.58 20.72
C LEU A 274 0.65 49.90 20.27
N ASP A 275 0.36 50.39 19.06
CA ASP A 275 0.82 51.71 18.60
C ASP A 275 0.16 52.87 19.37
N TYR A 276 -1.10 52.71 19.79
CA TYR A 276 -1.82 53.70 20.58
C TYR A 276 -1.31 53.78 22.03
N GLU A 277 -0.97 52.64 22.65
CA GLU A 277 -0.36 52.59 23.99
C GLU A 277 1.11 53.06 24.00
N SER A 278 1.79 53.04 22.85
CA SER A 278 3.21 53.40 22.74
C SER A 278 3.50 54.89 22.59
N GLY A 279 2.49 55.77 22.56
CA GLY A 279 2.67 57.21 22.76
C GLY A 279 3.75 57.89 21.90
N GLY A 280 3.58 57.88 20.58
CA GLY A 280 4.07 58.90 19.63
C GLY A 280 5.58 59.25 19.56
N SER A 281 6.19 59.01 18.40
CA SER A 281 7.10 59.99 17.79
C SER A 281 7.15 59.83 16.27
N LEU A 282 6.65 60.84 15.57
CA LEU A 282 6.93 61.08 14.15
C LEU A 282 8.42 61.35 13.97
N LYS A 283 9.10 60.55 13.16
CA LYS A 283 10.33 60.96 12.47
C LYS A 283 10.34 60.44 11.03
N ASP A 284 10.20 61.39 10.11
CA ASP A 284 10.70 61.30 8.75
C ASP A 284 12.17 60.86 8.73
N LYS A 285 12.52 60.01 7.76
CA LYS A 285 13.73 60.20 6.96
C LYS A 285 13.71 59.36 5.68
N ASP A 286 13.64 60.08 4.58
CA ASP A 286 14.13 59.70 3.26
C ASP A 286 15.47 58.95 3.30
N THR A 287 15.64 57.94 2.44
CA THR A 287 16.91 57.77 1.71
C THR A 287 16.68 57.08 0.37
N LYS A 288 16.78 57.86 -0.72
CA LYS A 288 17.08 57.38 -2.08
C LYS A 288 18.40 56.64 -2.07
N ASN A 289 18.53 55.54 -2.83
CA ASN A 289 19.83 55.20 -3.42
C ASN A 289 19.72 54.52 -4.79
N ASN A 290 20.65 54.96 -5.64
CA ASN A 290 20.76 54.78 -7.08
C ASN A 290 21.00 53.32 -7.51
N ALA A 291 20.29 52.88 -8.55
CA ALA A 291 20.65 51.70 -9.34
C ALA A 291 21.56 52.09 -10.51
N THR A 292 22.73 51.45 -10.62
CA THR A 292 23.61 51.47 -11.79
C THR A 292 23.30 50.27 -12.69
N PRO A 293 23.36 50.37 -14.02
CA PRO A 293 23.01 49.26 -14.90
C PRO A 293 24.22 48.37 -15.20
N GLY A 294 24.20 47.13 -14.69
CA GLY A 294 25.16 46.07 -15.04
C GLY A 294 24.58 45.12 -16.09
N HIS A 295 25.23 45.05 -17.25
CA HIS A 295 24.91 44.16 -18.37
C HIS A 295 25.31 42.68 -18.13
N ALA A 296 24.48 41.78 -18.69
CA ALA A 296 24.75 40.41 -19.17
C ALA A 296 25.01 39.31 -18.10
N LEU A 297 24.56 38.05 -18.23
CA LEU A 297 24.33 37.22 -19.42
C LEU A 297 23.02 36.41 -19.35
N ASN A 298 22.26 36.43 -20.45
CA ASN A 298 21.23 35.44 -20.73
C ASN A 298 21.89 34.13 -21.21
N ALA A 299 21.86 33.09 -20.37
CA ALA A 299 22.11 31.72 -20.81
C ALA A 299 20.77 31.01 -21.06
N VAL A 300 20.28 31.08 -22.30
CA VAL A 300 19.17 30.24 -22.76
C VAL A 300 19.70 28.82 -22.92
N ALA A 301 19.33 27.92 -22.01
CA ALA A 301 19.63 26.49 -22.14
C ALA A 301 18.60 25.84 -23.08
N PRO A 302 19.02 24.92 -23.97
CA PRO A 302 18.22 24.43 -25.09
C PRO A 302 17.05 23.55 -24.63
N SER A 303 15.90 23.76 -25.27
CA SER A 303 14.69 22.95 -25.14
C SER A 303 14.81 21.67 -25.96
N SER A 304 14.92 20.50 -25.30
CA SER A 304 14.48 19.17 -25.80
C SER A 304 15.19 18.01 -25.08
N SER A 305 15.09 17.94 -23.75
CA SER A 305 15.54 16.76 -23.02
C SER A 305 14.39 16.17 -22.23
N VAL A 306 14.29 14.84 -22.15
CA VAL A 306 13.34 14.12 -21.29
C VAL A 306 13.33 14.69 -19.85
N ALA A 307 14.46 15.24 -19.40
CA ALA A 307 14.57 15.98 -18.13
C ALA A 307 13.67 17.23 -18.02
N SER A 308 13.37 17.95 -19.11
CA SER A 308 12.44 19.09 -19.09
C SER A 308 10.98 18.65 -18.93
N PHE A 309 10.64 17.44 -19.38
CA PHE A 309 9.33 16.85 -19.16
C PHE A 309 9.11 16.54 -17.67
N PHE A 310 10.15 16.14 -16.92
CA PHE A 310 10.08 15.95 -15.46
C PHE A 310 10.27 17.23 -14.63
N ARG A 311 10.54 18.39 -15.25
CA ARG A 311 10.60 19.70 -14.59
C ARG A 311 9.24 20.41 -14.70
N SER A 312 8.36 20.28 -13.71
CA SER A 312 7.31 21.27 -13.46
C SER A 312 7.74 22.15 -12.28
N SER A 313 7.78 23.46 -12.48
CA SER A 313 8.14 24.43 -11.43
C SER A 313 6.92 25.06 -10.76
N LYS A 314 5.70 24.53 -11.00
CA LYS A 314 4.47 25.07 -10.39
C LYS A 314 4.31 24.55 -8.96
N PRO A 315 4.06 25.44 -7.97
CA PRO A 315 3.57 25.01 -6.66
C PRO A 315 2.29 24.18 -6.85
N GLU A 316 2.14 23.09 -6.09
CA GLU A 316 0.92 22.30 -6.14
C GLU A 316 -0.28 23.16 -5.73
N ASP A 317 -1.34 23.09 -6.53
CA ASP A 317 -2.61 23.75 -6.25
C ASP A 317 -3.31 23.02 -5.07
N PRO A 318 -3.56 23.70 -3.94
CA PRO A 318 -4.22 23.10 -2.77
C PRO A 318 -5.59 22.49 -3.10
N GLN A 319 -6.34 23.09 -4.03
CA GLN A 319 -7.66 22.60 -4.45
C GLN A 319 -7.53 21.33 -5.28
N ALA A 320 -6.50 21.24 -6.12
CA ALA A 320 -6.21 20.01 -6.85
C ALA A 320 -5.77 18.88 -5.91
N ALA A 321 -4.96 19.17 -4.90
CA ALA A 321 -4.56 18.17 -3.89
C ALA A 321 -5.78 17.61 -3.13
N LEU A 322 -6.73 18.47 -2.75
CA LEU A 322 -8.00 18.06 -2.13
C LEU A 322 -8.84 17.15 -3.04
N LEU A 323 -8.81 17.36 -4.36
CA LEU A 323 -9.51 16.49 -5.30
C LEU A 323 -8.98 15.04 -5.24
N PHE A 324 -7.66 14.88 -5.16
CA PHE A 324 -7.03 13.55 -5.10
C PHE A 324 -7.15 12.88 -3.73
N SER A 325 -7.56 13.59 -2.68
CA SER A 325 -7.74 13.01 -1.34
C SER A 325 -8.73 11.84 -1.36
N LEU A 326 -9.91 12.00 -1.97
CA LEU A 326 -10.91 10.93 -2.05
C LEU A 326 -10.43 9.73 -2.89
N LEU A 327 -9.75 10.01 -4.01
CA LEU A 327 -9.14 8.99 -4.85
C LEU A 327 -8.07 8.21 -4.08
N GLN A 328 -7.28 8.90 -3.26
CA GLN A 328 -6.28 8.28 -2.39
C GLN A 328 -6.94 7.35 -1.38
N VAL A 329 -8.04 7.76 -0.70
CA VAL A 329 -8.77 6.84 0.20
C VAL A 329 -9.21 5.57 -0.54
N MET A 330 -9.76 5.72 -1.75
CA MET A 330 -10.19 4.59 -2.57
C MET A 330 -9.02 3.67 -2.93
N THR A 331 -7.87 4.21 -3.33
CA THR A 331 -6.68 3.40 -3.63
C THR A 331 -6.02 2.79 -2.41
N ALA A 332 -6.12 3.42 -1.24
CA ALA A 332 -5.66 2.85 0.03
C ALA A 332 -6.52 1.65 0.42
N CYS A 333 -7.85 1.74 0.28
CA CYS A 333 -8.76 0.61 0.46
C CYS A 333 -8.43 -0.54 -0.49
N PHE A 334 -8.14 -0.22 -1.75
CA PHE A 334 -7.72 -1.21 -2.72
C PHE A 334 -6.34 -1.83 -2.39
N GLY A 335 -5.41 -1.01 -1.94
CA GLY A 335 -4.12 -1.45 -1.42
C GLY A 335 -4.29 -2.42 -0.25
N GLY A 336 -5.18 -2.09 0.71
CA GLY A 336 -5.56 -2.97 1.81
C GLY A 336 -6.13 -4.30 1.31
N PHE A 337 -7.01 -4.26 0.32
CA PHE A 337 -7.56 -5.47 -0.29
C PHE A 337 -6.48 -6.36 -0.93
N ALA A 338 -5.62 -5.79 -1.78
CA ALA A 338 -4.54 -6.54 -2.41
C ALA A 338 -3.54 -7.10 -1.37
N HIS A 339 -3.26 -6.30 -0.34
CA HIS A 339 -2.38 -6.65 0.77
C HIS A 339 -2.93 -7.83 1.58
N GLY A 340 -4.18 -7.75 2.04
CA GLY A 340 -4.81 -8.83 2.81
C GLY A 340 -4.83 -10.15 2.06
N GLY A 341 -5.07 -10.12 0.74
CA GLY A 341 -5.03 -11.32 -0.11
C GLY A 341 -3.64 -11.92 -0.30
N ASN A 342 -2.58 -11.12 -0.24
CA ASN A 342 -1.21 -11.61 -0.33
C ASN A 342 -0.69 -12.09 1.04
N ASP A 343 -0.85 -11.27 2.07
CA ASP A 343 -0.07 -11.39 3.31
C ASP A 343 -0.73 -12.30 4.36
N VAL A 344 -2.04 -12.56 4.29
CA VAL A 344 -2.69 -13.58 5.13
C VAL A 344 -2.07 -14.97 4.92
N SER A 345 -1.62 -15.23 3.69
CA SER A 345 -1.04 -16.52 3.31
C SER A 345 0.26 -16.83 4.06
N ASN A 346 1.00 -15.80 4.47
CA ASN A 346 2.28 -15.96 5.17
C ASN A 346 2.08 -16.57 6.57
N ALA A 347 0.98 -16.25 7.26
CA ALA A 347 0.63 -16.87 8.54
C ALA A 347 -0.17 -18.17 8.36
N ILE A 348 -1.05 -18.22 7.36
CA ILE A 348 -2.02 -19.30 7.23
C ILE A 348 -1.48 -20.49 6.45
N ALA A 349 -0.54 -20.34 5.51
CA ALA A 349 -0.01 -21.49 4.77
C ALA A 349 0.64 -22.57 5.66
N PRO A 350 1.50 -22.23 6.65
CA PRO A 350 2.02 -23.24 7.57
C PRO A 350 0.92 -23.85 8.45
N LEU A 351 -0.07 -23.06 8.87
CA LEU A 351 -1.21 -23.56 9.65
C LEU A 351 -2.07 -24.53 8.83
N VAL A 352 -2.33 -24.22 7.56
CA VAL A 352 -3.05 -25.11 6.63
C VAL A 352 -2.25 -26.38 6.40
N SER A 353 -0.91 -26.31 6.34
CA SER A 353 -0.07 -27.52 6.31
C SER A 353 -0.32 -28.41 7.52
N LEU A 354 -0.27 -27.83 8.73
CA LEU A 354 -0.54 -28.57 9.96
C LEU A 354 -1.94 -29.19 9.96
N TYR A 355 -2.94 -28.41 9.57
CA TYR A 355 -4.33 -28.87 9.49
C TYR A 355 -4.51 -30.02 8.49
N VAL A 356 -3.93 -29.92 7.30
CA VAL A 356 -4.09 -30.94 6.27
C VAL A 356 -3.31 -32.21 6.61
N ILE A 357 -2.12 -32.10 7.21
CA ILE A 357 -1.38 -33.28 7.72
C ILE A 357 -2.23 -33.98 8.80
N TYR A 358 -2.82 -33.23 9.72
CA TYR A 358 -3.73 -33.75 10.74
C TYR A 358 -4.95 -34.47 10.14
N GLN A 359 -5.57 -33.90 9.10
CA GLN A 359 -6.74 -34.50 8.45
C GLN A 359 -6.42 -35.74 7.62
N GLU A 360 -5.39 -35.68 6.77
CA GLU A 360 -5.08 -36.72 5.79
C GLU A 360 -4.21 -37.85 6.34
N GLY A 361 -3.47 -37.61 7.43
CA GLY A 361 -2.44 -38.56 7.86
C GLY A 361 -1.22 -38.61 6.92
N SER A 362 -1.06 -37.61 6.04
CA SER A 362 -0.10 -37.62 4.94
C SER A 362 0.56 -36.26 4.73
N SER A 363 1.81 -36.28 4.24
CA SER A 363 2.55 -35.10 3.80
C SER A 363 2.19 -34.64 2.38
N ALA A 364 1.30 -35.35 1.66
CA ALA A 364 0.92 -35.04 0.28
C ALA A 364 0.12 -33.73 0.11
N GLN A 365 -0.53 -33.26 1.18
CA GLN A 365 -1.23 -31.98 1.24
C GLN A 365 -2.29 -31.77 0.13
N THR A 366 -3.17 -32.73 -0.08
CA THR A 366 -4.08 -32.69 -1.25
C THR A 366 -5.29 -31.79 -1.06
N LEU A 367 -5.76 -31.61 0.18
CA LEU A 367 -6.89 -30.75 0.52
C LEU A 367 -6.66 -29.27 0.16
N HIS A 368 -7.73 -28.62 -0.32
CA HIS A 368 -7.80 -27.17 -0.57
C HIS A 368 -7.76 -26.39 0.75
N THR A 369 -7.30 -25.14 0.67
CA THR A 369 -7.25 -24.23 1.82
C THR A 369 -8.66 -23.90 2.33
N PRO A 370 -9.02 -24.28 3.59
CA PRO A 370 -10.32 -23.95 4.15
C PRO A 370 -10.50 -22.44 4.41
N GLY A 371 -11.61 -21.87 3.96
CA GLY A 371 -11.88 -20.42 4.08
C GLY A 371 -11.92 -19.89 5.52
N TYR A 372 -12.33 -20.71 6.49
CA TYR A 372 -12.35 -20.28 7.90
C TYR A 372 -10.95 -20.08 8.49
N LEU A 373 -9.91 -20.75 7.96
CA LEU A 373 -8.52 -20.52 8.38
C LEU A 373 -8.00 -19.17 7.85
N LEU A 374 -8.45 -18.76 6.66
CA LEU A 374 -8.15 -17.41 6.15
C LEU A 374 -8.81 -16.34 7.02
N LEU A 375 -10.07 -16.55 7.42
CA LEU A 375 -10.76 -15.66 8.35
C LEU A 375 -10.06 -15.60 9.71
N TYR A 376 -9.60 -16.74 10.24
CA TYR A 376 -8.82 -16.82 11.47
C TYR A 376 -7.56 -15.95 11.40
N GLY A 377 -6.78 -16.07 10.32
CA GLY A 377 -5.60 -15.23 10.10
C GLY A 377 -5.96 -13.74 10.01
N SER A 378 -7.03 -13.42 9.29
CA SER A 378 -7.50 -12.05 9.16
C SER A 378 -7.89 -11.42 10.50
N ILE A 379 -8.54 -12.18 11.39
CA ILE A 379 -8.88 -11.70 12.74
C ILE A 379 -7.59 -11.38 13.51
N GLY A 380 -6.57 -12.24 13.44
CA GLY A 380 -5.26 -12.00 14.04
C GLY A 380 -4.62 -10.71 13.51
N MET A 381 -4.59 -10.53 12.17
CA MET A 381 -4.08 -9.31 11.53
C MET A 381 -4.81 -8.06 12.00
N CYS A 382 -6.15 -8.08 12.06
CA CYS A 382 -6.94 -6.95 12.57
C CYS A 382 -6.55 -6.60 14.01
N ILE A 383 -6.45 -7.59 14.91
CA ILE A 383 -6.07 -7.31 16.30
C ILE A 383 -4.65 -6.71 16.39
N GLY A 384 -3.71 -7.24 15.58
CA GLY A 384 -2.36 -6.71 15.43
C GLY A 384 -2.31 -5.25 15.02
N LEU A 385 -3.07 -4.92 13.98
CA LEU A 385 -3.24 -3.57 13.47
C LEU A 385 -3.73 -2.62 14.56
N TRP A 386 -4.83 -2.95 15.25
CA TRP A 386 -5.43 -2.06 16.25
C TRP A 386 -4.52 -1.85 17.46
N MET A 387 -3.77 -2.87 17.88
CA MET A 387 -2.90 -2.78 19.05
C MET A 387 -1.55 -2.12 18.76
N LEU A 388 -0.89 -2.46 17.66
CA LEU A 388 0.50 -2.06 17.39
C LEU A 388 0.72 -1.34 16.05
N GLY A 389 -0.27 -1.31 15.15
CA GLY A 389 -0.14 -0.76 13.80
C GLY A 389 0.30 0.71 13.74
N HIS A 390 -0.10 1.53 14.73
CA HIS A 390 0.31 2.94 14.82
C HIS A 390 1.82 3.14 14.76
N ARG A 391 2.60 2.22 15.35
CA ARG A 391 4.07 2.35 15.43
C ARG A 391 4.72 2.41 14.06
N VAL A 392 4.28 1.54 13.15
CA VAL A 392 4.84 1.46 11.80
C VAL A 392 4.15 2.46 10.87
N ILE A 393 2.83 2.67 11.01
CA ILE A 393 2.08 3.67 10.22
C ILE A 393 2.68 5.07 10.38
N TYR A 394 2.98 5.51 11.61
CA TYR A 394 3.60 6.82 11.82
C TYR A 394 5.00 6.90 11.23
N THR A 395 5.78 5.82 11.31
CA THR A 395 7.14 5.79 10.75
C THR A 395 7.10 5.92 9.23
N VAL A 396 6.18 5.21 8.57
CA VAL A 396 6.01 5.29 7.11
C VAL A 396 5.40 6.63 6.68
N GLY A 397 4.44 7.16 7.45
CA GLY A 397 3.68 8.37 7.09
C GLY A 397 4.38 9.69 7.39
N GLU A 398 5.12 9.81 8.50
CA GLU A 398 5.71 11.08 8.97
C GLU A 398 7.23 11.16 8.79
N ASN A 399 7.96 10.05 9.03
CA ASN A 399 9.43 10.10 9.14
C ASN A 399 10.17 9.96 7.81
N LEU A 400 9.52 9.50 6.75
CA LEU A 400 10.20 9.21 5.50
C LEU A 400 10.21 10.42 4.54
N THR A 401 9.06 11.01 4.19
CA THR A 401 8.95 12.28 3.42
C THR A 401 7.52 12.82 3.44
N LYS A 402 7.30 14.13 3.22
CA LYS A 402 5.96 14.70 2.98
C LYS A 402 5.36 14.19 1.66
N ILE A 403 4.27 13.41 1.74
CA ILE A 403 3.52 12.86 0.61
C ILE A 403 2.31 13.75 0.30
N THR A 404 2.09 14.04 -0.98
CA THR A 404 0.94 14.83 -1.45
C THR A 404 -0.14 13.89 -1.97
N PRO A 405 -1.45 14.19 -1.83
CA PRO A 405 -2.49 13.25 -2.23
C PRO A 405 -2.40 12.70 -3.67
N PRO A 406 -2.04 13.49 -4.70
CA PRO A 406 -1.85 12.96 -6.05
C PRO A 406 -0.69 11.95 -6.15
N SER A 407 0.41 12.20 -5.45
CA SER A 407 1.54 11.26 -5.39
C SER A 407 1.19 10.01 -4.58
N GLY A 408 0.49 10.15 -3.46
CA GLY A 408 -0.02 9.05 -2.64
C GLY A 408 -0.95 8.13 -3.43
N PHE A 409 -1.89 8.71 -4.18
CA PHE A 409 -2.76 7.99 -5.10
C PHE A 409 -1.97 7.15 -6.13
N ALA A 410 -0.94 7.73 -6.77
CA ALA A 410 -0.13 7.00 -7.75
C ALA A 410 0.74 5.89 -7.13
N ILE A 411 1.27 6.13 -5.94
CA ILE A 411 2.06 5.15 -5.17
C ILE A 411 1.18 3.97 -4.76
N GLU A 412 0.02 4.24 -4.18
CA GLU A 412 -0.92 3.23 -3.72
C GLU A 412 -1.47 2.41 -4.88
N PHE A 413 -1.86 3.07 -5.98
CA PHE A 413 -2.39 2.39 -7.15
C PHE A 413 -1.35 1.48 -7.81
N GLY A 414 -0.13 1.98 -8.07
CA GLY A 414 0.91 1.19 -8.73
C GLY A 414 1.37 -0.02 -7.90
N ALA A 415 1.48 0.16 -6.58
CA ALA A 415 1.76 -0.95 -5.67
C ALA A 415 0.61 -1.96 -5.61
N ALA A 416 -0.63 -1.50 -5.49
CA ALA A 416 -1.79 -2.39 -5.43
C ALA A 416 -1.98 -3.21 -6.71
N VAL A 417 -1.81 -2.59 -7.88
CA VAL A 417 -1.83 -3.29 -9.18
C VAL A 417 -0.79 -4.40 -9.21
N THR A 418 0.44 -4.09 -8.79
CA THR A 418 1.54 -5.04 -8.82
C THR A 418 1.33 -6.21 -7.86
N VAL A 419 0.95 -5.91 -6.61
CA VAL A 419 0.65 -6.93 -5.59
C VAL A 419 -0.47 -7.83 -6.08
N LEU A 420 -1.52 -7.28 -6.64
CA LEU A 420 -2.67 -8.05 -7.08
C LEU A 420 -2.37 -8.96 -8.27
N VAL A 421 -1.60 -8.47 -9.25
CA VAL A 421 -1.11 -9.29 -10.37
C VAL A 421 -0.25 -10.44 -9.84
N ALA A 422 0.65 -10.17 -8.89
CA ALA A 422 1.47 -11.22 -8.28
C ALA A 422 0.63 -12.24 -7.49
N SER A 423 -0.32 -11.79 -6.66
CA SER A 423 -1.26 -12.67 -5.94
C SER A 423 -2.02 -13.58 -6.91
N LYS A 424 -2.45 -13.04 -8.06
CA LYS A 424 -3.13 -13.82 -9.10
C LYS A 424 -2.22 -14.80 -9.81
N LEU A 425 -0.94 -14.49 -9.96
CA LEU A 425 0.05 -15.45 -10.45
C LEU A 425 0.49 -16.47 -9.39
N GLY A 426 -0.05 -16.37 -8.16
CA GLY A 426 0.36 -17.18 -7.01
C GLY A 426 1.79 -16.86 -6.54
N LEU A 427 2.37 -15.74 -6.96
CA LEU A 427 3.74 -15.39 -6.64
C LEU A 427 3.78 -14.65 -5.29
N PRO A 428 4.51 -15.17 -4.29
CA PRO A 428 4.70 -14.47 -3.03
C PRO A 428 5.63 -13.29 -3.22
N ILE A 429 5.11 -12.08 -3.12
CA ILE A 429 5.94 -10.88 -3.23
C ILE A 429 5.95 -10.08 -1.93
N SER A 430 6.91 -9.18 -1.83
CA SER A 430 6.98 -8.20 -0.75
C SER A 430 6.13 -6.96 -1.09
N SER A 431 4.99 -6.82 -0.42
CA SER A 431 4.15 -5.61 -0.49
C SER A 431 4.94 -4.38 -0.03
N THR A 432 5.73 -4.51 1.04
CA THR A 432 6.64 -3.49 1.59
C THR A 432 7.63 -2.96 0.54
N GLN A 433 8.31 -3.84 -0.22
CA GLN A 433 9.24 -3.40 -1.27
C GLN A 433 8.54 -2.74 -2.46
N CYS A 434 7.38 -3.26 -2.86
CA CYS A 434 6.59 -2.66 -3.94
C CYS A 434 6.18 -1.22 -3.58
N LYS A 435 5.82 -0.99 -2.31
CA LYS A 435 5.51 0.35 -1.82
C LYS A 435 6.73 1.25 -1.71
N ALA A 436 7.83 0.75 -1.14
CA ALA A 436 9.06 1.52 -1.03
C ALA A 436 9.59 2.02 -2.38
N THR A 437 9.52 1.18 -3.43
CA THR A 437 9.97 1.54 -4.79
C THR A 437 9.03 2.49 -5.51
N ALA A 438 7.71 2.26 -5.43
CA ALA A 438 6.70 3.21 -5.89
C ALA A 438 6.90 4.58 -5.24
N TRP A 439 7.16 4.58 -3.94
CA TRP A 439 7.41 5.77 -3.14
C TRP A 439 8.69 6.51 -3.52
N MET A 440 9.84 5.82 -3.61
CA MET A 440 11.11 6.42 -4.07
C MET A 440 10.97 7.05 -5.46
N SER A 441 10.22 6.39 -6.34
CA SER A 441 9.97 6.88 -7.70
C SER A 441 9.09 8.13 -7.69
N GLY A 442 8.07 8.19 -6.82
CA GLY A 442 7.22 9.36 -6.61
C GLY A 442 7.93 10.55 -5.95
N ILE A 443 8.85 10.31 -5.01
CA ILE A 443 9.64 11.39 -4.37
C ILE A 443 10.64 12.00 -5.31
N ASN A 444 11.33 11.19 -6.13
CA ASN A 444 12.29 11.73 -7.09
C ASN A 444 11.59 12.70 -8.06
N GLN A 445 10.28 12.52 -8.28
CA GLN A 445 9.45 13.48 -8.98
C GLN A 445 9.15 14.71 -8.09
N SER A 446 8.54 14.57 -6.92
CA SER A 446 8.17 15.72 -6.06
C SER A 446 9.34 16.61 -5.60
N SER A 447 10.50 16.03 -5.30
CA SER A 447 11.71 16.72 -4.86
C SER A 447 12.43 17.46 -6.01
N ARG A 448 12.43 16.92 -7.23
CA ARG A 448 12.94 17.60 -8.43
C ARG A 448 12.08 18.80 -8.81
N LEU A 449 10.78 18.73 -8.55
CA LEU A 449 9.84 19.86 -8.74
C LEU A 449 10.13 21.00 -7.74
N ARG A 450 10.40 20.66 -6.46
CA ARG A 450 10.70 21.65 -5.40
C ARG A 450 12.07 22.34 -5.51
N ARG A 451 13.15 21.61 -5.82
CA ARG A 451 14.51 22.20 -5.97
C ARG A 451 14.60 23.24 -7.08
N SER A 452 13.71 23.20 -8.08
CA SER A 452 13.67 24.18 -9.16
C SER A 452 12.88 25.45 -8.83
N GLY A 453 11.97 25.42 -7.84
CA GLY A 453 11.21 26.59 -7.40
C GLY A 453 12.00 27.51 -6.47
N GLY A 454 12.86 26.94 -5.61
CA GLY A 454 13.73 27.70 -4.71
C GLY A 454 14.78 28.56 -5.42
N LYS A 455 15.26 28.14 -6.60
CA LYS A 455 16.21 28.92 -7.40
C LYS A 455 15.57 30.10 -8.15
N LYS A 456 14.24 30.17 -8.26
CA LYS A 456 13.53 31.33 -8.86
C LYS A 456 13.17 32.40 -7.82
N LYS A 457 13.08 32.07 -6.53
CA LYS A 457 12.86 33.05 -5.46
C LYS A 457 14.13 33.73 -4.98
N MET A 458 15.30 33.13 -5.19
CA MET A 458 16.58 33.70 -4.77
C MET A 458 17.16 34.74 -5.76
N HIS A 459 16.44 35.04 -6.86
CA HIS A 459 16.84 36.02 -7.88
C HIS A 459 15.85 37.20 -8.00
N ILE A 460 14.92 37.34 -7.05
CA ILE A 460 14.00 38.50 -6.97
C ILE A 460 14.31 39.36 -5.73
N ASP A 461 15.15 38.87 -4.80
CA ASP A 461 15.60 39.61 -3.60
C ASP A 461 17.13 39.87 -3.60
N GLN A 462 17.67 40.24 -4.77
CA GLN A 462 18.97 40.92 -4.93
C GLN A 462 18.82 41.95 -6.06
#